data_AF-A0A6C0JIJ7-F1
#
_entry.id   AF-A0A6C0JIJ7-F1
#
_cell.length_a   1.000
_cell.length_b   1.000
_cell.length_c   1.000
_cell.angle_alpha   90.00
_cell.angle_beta   90.00
_cell.angle_gamma   90.00
#
_symmetry.space_group_name_H-M   'P 1'
#
loop_
_entity.id
_entity.type
_entity.pdbx_description
1 polymer ?
#
loop_
_entity_poly.entity_id
_entity_poly.type
_entity_poly.pdbx_seq_one_letter_code
_entity_poly.pdbx_strand_id
1 'polypeptide(L)'
;MATRKNNNSKMVITFLDFLMLIKLFHWNTQSYSNHKATDELFSSISGHIDSFVEMLLGGSRLPIFKIKTYYYNLNSKDFIKKVYIFQKYLINLSLNRSELSNIRDEILGDVNQFIYLNSLR
;
A
#
# COMPACT_ATOMS: atom_id res chain seq x y z
N MET A 1 19.05 -13.17 12.57
CA MET A 1 18.14 -12.16 13.19
C MET A 1 18.17 -10.78 12.51
N ALA A 2 19.33 -10.23 12.14
CA ALA A 2 19.43 -8.91 11.50
C ALA A 2 18.76 -8.82 10.11
N THR A 3 18.86 -9.86 9.29
CA THR A 3 18.25 -9.95 7.95
C THR A 3 16.72 -9.90 7.99
N ARG A 4 16.10 -10.60 8.94
CA ARG A 4 14.63 -10.63 9.14
C ARG A 4 14.08 -9.28 9.62
N LYS A 5 14.76 -8.62 10.56
CA LYS A 5 14.38 -7.26 11.03
C LYS A 5 14.40 -6.25 9.88
N ASN A 6 15.41 -6.32 9.01
CA ASN A 6 15.51 -5.43 7.84
C ASN A 6 14.36 -5.65 6.84
N ASN A 7 13.92 -6.90 6.64
CA ASN A 7 12.80 -7.19 5.73
C ASN A 7 11.46 -6.68 6.24
N ASN A 8 11.17 -6.81 7.53
CA ASN A 8 9.92 -6.28 8.12
C ASN A 8 9.84 -4.76 7.96
N SER A 9 10.94 -4.04 8.26
CA SER A 9 10.98 -2.59 8.06
C SER A 9 10.78 -2.20 6.60
N LYS A 10 11.36 -2.93 5.65
CA LYS A 10 11.14 -2.67 4.22
C LYS A 10 9.69 -2.86 3.80
N MET A 11 9.00 -3.88 4.33
CA MET A 11 7.57 -4.08 4.06
C MET A 11 6.74 -2.91 4.58
N VAL A 12 6.96 -2.53 5.83
CA VAL A 12 6.27 -1.40 6.47
C VAL A 12 6.52 -0.09 5.70
N ILE A 13 7.77 0.18 5.31
CA ILE A 13 8.10 1.35 4.48
C ILE A 13 7.37 1.31 3.15
N THR A 14 7.34 0.16 2.46
CA THR A 14 6.64 0.02 1.17
C THR A 14 5.14 0.31 1.31
N PHE A 15 4.51 -0.16 2.39
CA PHE A 15 3.11 0.09 2.70
C PHE A 15 2.84 1.57 3.01
N LEU A 16 3.65 2.19 3.86
CA LEU A 16 3.52 3.61 4.18
C LEU A 16 3.75 4.51 2.96
N ASP A 17 4.75 4.17 2.12
CA ASP A 17 5.02 4.88 0.87
C ASP A 17 3.81 4.83 -0.08
N PHE A 18 3.13 3.69 -0.16
CA PHE A 18 1.93 3.54 -0.99
C PHE A 18 0.72 4.31 -0.42
N LEU A 19 0.50 4.27 0.89
CA LEU A 19 -0.55 5.07 1.54
C LEU A 19 -0.36 6.57 1.32
N MET A 20 0.88 7.04 1.47
CA MET A 20 1.24 8.43 1.22
C MET A 20 1.05 8.82 -0.24
N LEU A 21 1.46 7.94 -1.17
CA LEU A 21 1.24 8.13 -2.61
C LEU A 21 -0.26 8.32 -2.94
N ILE A 22 -1.14 7.49 -2.38
CA ILE A 22 -2.59 7.61 -2.60
C ILE A 22 -3.10 8.96 -2.11
N LYS A 23 -2.76 9.37 -0.88
CA LYS A 23 -3.23 10.66 -0.34
C LYS A 23 -2.69 11.87 -1.09
N LEU A 24 -1.42 11.83 -1.50
CA LEU A 24 -0.84 12.90 -2.32
C LEU A 24 -1.55 13.03 -3.66
N PHE A 25 -1.87 11.92 -4.33
CA PHE A 25 -2.64 11.96 -5.58
C PHE A 25 -4.09 12.42 -5.34
N HIS A 26 -4.74 11.93 -4.29
CA HIS A 26 -6.09 12.30 -3.90
C HIS A 26 -6.25 13.81 -3.63
N TRP A 27 -5.28 14.43 -2.96
CA TRP A 27 -5.31 15.87 -2.70
C TRP A 27 -4.99 16.71 -3.95
N ASN A 28 -4.14 16.21 -4.83
CA ASN A 28 -3.69 16.95 -6.01
C ASN A 28 -4.61 16.81 -7.23
N THR A 29 -5.48 15.80 -7.27
CA THR A 29 -6.36 15.58 -8.42
C THR A 29 -7.51 16.59 -8.46
N GLN A 30 -7.78 17.14 -9.65
CA GLN A 30 -8.93 18.02 -9.89
C GLN A 30 -10.18 17.26 -10.35
N SER A 31 -10.11 15.94 -10.51
CA SER A 31 -11.24 15.11 -10.90
C SER A 31 -11.97 14.59 -9.68
N TYR A 32 -13.26 14.89 -9.56
CA TYR A 32 -14.11 14.40 -8.47
C TYR A 32 -14.14 12.87 -8.40
N SER A 33 -14.22 12.18 -9.55
CA SER A 33 -14.24 10.72 -9.58
C SER A 33 -12.92 10.12 -9.11
N ASN A 34 -11.78 10.72 -9.47
CA ASN A 34 -10.48 10.32 -8.95
C ASN A 34 -10.37 10.57 -7.45
N HIS A 35 -10.78 11.75 -6.99
CA HIS A 35 -10.76 12.11 -5.58
C HIS A 35 -11.55 11.11 -4.74
N LYS A 36 -12.78 10.79 -5.16
CA LYS A 36 -13.63 9.84 -4.44
C LYS A 36 -13.07 8.41 -4.46
N ALA A 37 -12.69 7.90 -5.63
CA ALA A 37 -12.19 6.52 -5.75
C ALA A 37 -10.86 6.30 -4.98
N THR A 38 -10.00 7.32 -4.93
CA THR A 38 -8.72 7.21 -4.20
C THR A 38 -8.90 7.36 -2.69
N ASP A 39 -9.94 8.07 -2.24
CA ASP A 39 -10.30 8.11 -0.83
C ASP A 39 -10.83 6.76 -0.33
N GLU A 40 -11.69 6.12 -1.13
CA GLU A 40 -12.21 4.78 -0.85
C GLU A 40 -11.09 3.75 -0.82
N LEU A 41 -10.20 3.76 -1.82
CA LEU A 41 -9.00 2.91 -1.85
C LEU A 41 -8.13 3.09 -0.60
N PHE A 42 -7.90 4.34 -0.19
CA PHE A 42 -7.10 4.61 1.01
C PHE A 42 -7.78 4.06 2.26
N SER A 43 -9.10 4.24 2.39
CA SER A 43 -9.83 3.79 3.57
C SER A 43 -9.76 2.28 3.75
N SER A 44 -9.87 1.50 2.67
CA SER A 44 -9.81 0.04 2.77
C SER A 44 -8.38 -0.44 3.05
N ILE A 45 -7.41 0.02 2.24
CA ILE A 45 -6.02 -0.45 2.32
C ILE A 45 -5.36 -0.02 3.62
N SER A 46 -5.67 1.17 4.16
CA SER A 46 -5.09 1.60 5.45
C SER A 46 -5.48 0.69 6.61
N GLY A 47 -6.74 0.24 6.67
CA GLY A 47 -7.19 -0.70 7.69
C GLY A 47 -6.53 -2.09 7.57
N HIS A 48 -6.39 -2.60 6.34
CA HIS A 48 -5.70 -3.86 6.10
C HIS A 48 -4.20 -3.76 6.41
N ILE A 49 -3.53 -2.66 6.04
CA ILE A 49 -2.12 -2.43 6.36
C ILE A 49 -1.90 -2.32 7.86
N ASP A 50 -2.76 -1.63 8.59
CA ASP A 50 -2.68 -1.54 10.06
C ASP A 50 -2.73 -2.93 10.69
N SER A 51 -3.76 -3.71 10.33
CA SER A 51 -3.91 -5.11 10.74
C SER A 51 -2.68 -5.96 10.40
N PHE A 52 -2.14 -5.80 9.19
CA PHE A 52 -0.92 -6.50 8.77
C PHE A 52 0.26 -6.16 9.67
N VAL A 53 0.50 -4.88 9.92
CA VAL A 53 1.66 -4.40 10.69
C VAL A 53 1.55 -4.83 12.16
N GLU A 54 0.38 -4.72 12.77
CA GLU A 54 0.15 -5.19 14.14
C GLU A 54 0.43 -6.70 14.27
N MET A 55 -0.05 -7.50 13.31
CA MET A 55 0.19 -8.94 13.28
C MET A 55 1.65 -9.29 12.94
N LEU A 56 2.31 -8.52 12.08
CA LEU A 56 3.72 -8.66 11.75
C LEU A 56 4.58 -8.46 12.99
N LEU A 57 4.20 -7.52 13.85
CA LEU A 57 4.90 -7.17 15.08
C LEU A 57 4.63 -8.16 16.21
N GLY A 58 3.42 -8.70 16.33
CA GLY A 58 3.08 -9.71 17.35
C GLY A 58 3.44 -9.29 18.77
N GLY A 59 3.22 -8.01 19.11
CA GLY A 59 3.57 -7.42 20.42
C GLY A 59 4.98 -6.82 20.51
N SER A 60 5.81 -6.95 19.48
CA SER A 60 7.12 -6.26 19.41
C SER A 60 6.98 -4.81 18.90
N ARG A 61 7.99 -3.98 19.15
CA ARG A 61 8.05 -2.62 18.57
C ARG A 61 8.73 -2.64 17.20
N LEU A 62 8.28 -1.75 16.30
CA LEU A 62 9.02 -1.46 15.08
C LEU A 62 10.41 -0.91 15.46
N PRO A 63 11.49 -1.41 14.85
CA PRO A 63 12.80 -0.78 15.00
C PRO A 63 12.75 0.62 14.38
N ILE A 64 13.62 1.52 14.83
CA ILE A 64 13.73 2.86 14.24
C ILE A 64 14.17 2.72 12.78
N PHE A 65 13.40 3.28 11.86
CA PHE A 65 13.77 3.39 10.44
C PHE A 65 13.49 4.80 9.92
N LYS A 66 14.23 5.20 8.88
CA LYS A 66 14.02 6.47 8.18
C LYS A 66 13.15 6.23 6.96
N ILE A 67 12.05 6.96 6.85
CA ILE A 67 11.24 7.03 5.63
C ILE A 67 11.79 8.18 4.80
N LYS A 68 12.11 7.94 3.52
CA LYS A 68 12.36 9.01 2.57
C LYS A 68 11.06 9.31 1.85
N THR A 69 10.42 10.42 2.19
CA THR A 69 9.25 10.89 1.44
C THR A 69 9.69 11.46 0.10
N TYR A 70 9.02 11.01 -0.96
CA TYR A 70 9.15 11.59 -2.30
C TYR A 70 7.94 12.48 -2.57
N TYR A 71 8.18 13.68 -3.12
CA TYR A 71 7.11 14.54 -3.60
C TYR A 71 6.57 13.96 -4.91
N TYR A 72 5.29 13.62 -4.93
CA TYR A 72 4.62 13.02 -6.09
C TYR A 72 3.71 14.05 -6.74
N ASN A 73 4.20 14.77 -7.76
CA ASN A 73 3.31 15.47 -8.69
C ASN A 73 2.94 14.51 -9.83
N LEU A 74 1.92 13.68 -9.59
CA LEU A 74 1.53 12.61 -10.52
C LEU A 74 0.24 12.97 -11.24
N ASN A 75 0.27 12.84 -12.57
CA ASN A 75 -0.96 12.72 -13.33
C ASN A 75 -1.58 11.32 -13.14
N SER A 76 -2.82 11.13 -13.59
CA SER A 76 -3.55 9.86 -13.45
C SER A 76 -2.82 8.66 -14.04
N LYS A 77 -2.12 8.82 -15.18
CA LYS A 77 -1.39 7.71 -15.82
C LYS A 77 -0.22 7.24 -14.96
N ASP A 78 0.55 8.19 -14.42
CA ASP A 78 1.70 7.87 -13.59
C ASP A 78 1.29 7.31 -12.22
N PHE A 79 0.17 7.80 -11.66
CA PHE A 79 -0.45 7.20 -10.48
C PHE A 79 -0.82 5.74 -10.72
N ILE A 80 -1.53 5.43 -11.80
CA ILE A 80 -1.94 4.05 -12.13
C ILE A 80 -0.73 3.14 -12.34
N LYS A 81 0.36 3.61 -12.98
CA LYS A 81 1.60 2.83 -13.06
C LYS A 81 2.15 2.46 -11.68
N LYS A 82 2.10 3.38 -10.72
CA LYS A 82 2.54 3.10 -9.33
C LYS A 82 1.64 2.10 -8.63
N VAL A 83 0.33 2.13 -8.88
CA VAL A 83 -0.61 1.10 -8.39
C VAL A 83 -0.24 -0.28 -8.93
N TYR A 84 0.05 -0.41 -10.23
CA TYR A 84 0.51 -1.68 -10.81
C TYR A 84 1.86 -2.16 -10.24
N ILE A 85 2.79 -1.24 -9.95
CA ILE A 85 4.05 -1.60 -9.29
C ILE A 85 3.78 -2.17 -7.89
N PHE A 86 2.87 -1.56 -7.14
CA PHE A 86 2.47 -2.04 -5.81
C PHE A 86 1.75 -3.40 -5.88
N GLN A 87 0.84 -3.58 -6.84
CA GLN A 87 0.20 -4.86 -7.12
C GLN A 87 1.24 -5.96 -7.37
N LYS A 88 2.21 -5.71 -8.25
CA LYS A 88 3.30 -6.65 -8.54
C LYS A 88 4.14 -6.93 -7.30
N TYR A 89 4.38 -5.94 -6.45
CA TYR A 89 5.06 -6.13 -5.18
C TYR A 89 4.29 -7.12 -4.28
N LEU A 90 2.97 -6.94 -4.12
CA LEU A 90 2.13 -7.84 -3.32
C LEU A 90 2.13 -9.27 -3.86
N ILE A 91 1.98 -9.45 -5.18
CA ILE A 91 2.02 -10.77 -5.82
C ILE A 91 3.33 -11.52 -5.51
N ASN A 92 4.45 -10.80 -5.54
CA ASN A 92 5.78 -11.38 -5.29
C ASN A 92 6.16 -11.41 -3.79
N LEU A 93 5.32 -10.87 -2.91
CA LEU A 93 5.56 -10.86 -1.47
C LEU A 93 5.27 -12.25 -0.89
N SER A 94 6.32 -13.05 -0.72
CA SER A 94 6.24 -14.35 -0.06
C SER A 94 6.34 -14.21 1.46
N LEU A 95 5.38 -14.80 2.18
CA LEU A 95 5.26 -14.73 3.63
C LEU A 95 5.14 -16.15 4.21
N ASN A 96 5.89 -16.41 5.28
CA ASN A 96 5.90 -17.72 5.95
C ASN A 96 4.84 -17.83 7.06
N ARG A 97 3.83 -16.95 7.07
CA ARG A 97 2.79 -16.84 8.09
C ARG A 97 1.44 -16.72 7.38
N SER A 98 0.59 -17.73 7.49
CA SER A 98 -0.69 -17.82 6.78
C SER A 98 -1.60 -16.61 7.02
N GLU A 99 -1.58 -16.10 8.25
CA GLU A 99 -2.38 -14.97 8.68
C GLU A 99 -1.92 -13.65 8.05
N LEU A 100 -0.62 -13.49 7.79
CA LEU A 100 -0.10 -12.35 7.04
C LEU A 100 -0.36 -12.50 5.54
N SER A 101 -0.28 -13.73 5.02
CA SER A 101 -0.61 -14.02 3.61
C SER A 101 -2.06 -13.69 3.30
N ASN A 102 -2.98 -14.01 4.22
CA ASN A 102 -4.40 -13.66 4.09
C ASN A 102 -4.58 -12.12 3.98
N ILE A 103 -4.04 -11.36 4.93
CA ILE A 103 -4.19 -9.88 4.89
C ILE A 103 -3.52 -9.28 3.64
N ARG A 104 -2.38 -9.85 3.20
CA ARG A 104 -1.75 -9.46 1.93
C ARG A 104 -2.71 -9.66 0.76
N ASP A 105 -3.44 -10.77 0.73
CA ASP A 105 -4.41 -11.09 -0.32
C ASP A 105 -5.62 -10.15 -0.28
N GLU A 106 -6.10 -9.73 0.90
CA GLU A 106 -7.13 -8.69 1.04
C GLU A 106 -6.66 -7.33 0.49
N ILE A 107 -5.42 -6.90 0.83
CA ILE A 107 -4.82 -5.68 0.24
C ILE A 107 -4.73 -5.82 -1.29
N LEU A 108 -4.34 -6.99 -1.79
CA LEU A 108 -4.28 -7.24 -3.23
C LEU A 108 -5.67 -7.20 -3.88
N GLY A 109 -6.70 -7.69 -3.17
CA GLY A 109 -8.11 -7.59 -3.56
C GLY A 109 -8.53 -6.14 -3.77
N ASP A 110 -8.29 -5.28 -2.80
CA ASP A 110 -8.58 -3.83 -2.88
C ASP A 110 -7.89 -3.18 -4.09
N VAL A 111 -6.60 -3.49 -4.29
CA VAL A 111 -5.80 -2.96 -5.40
C VAL A 111 -6.37 -3.45 -6.75
N ASN A 112 -6.71 -4.73 -6.86
CA ASN A 112 -7.27 -5.31 -8.08
C ASN A 112 -8.64 -4.72 -8.41
N GLN A 113 -9.51 -4.55 -7.40
CA GLN A 113 -10.80 -3.93 -7.58
C GLN A 113 -10.65 -2.48 -8.06
N PHE A 114 -9.75 -1.70 -7.45
CA PHE A 114 -9.47 -0.34 -7.88
C PHE A 114 -8.96 -0.27 -9.32
N ILE A 115 -8.04 -1.17 -9.71
CA ILE A 115 -7.55 -1.27 -11.09
C ILE A 115 -8.70 -1.53 -12.07
N TYR A 116 -9.58 -2.48 -11.75
CA TYR A 116 -10.74 -2.80 -12.57
C TYR A 116 -11.71 -1.62 -12.68
N LEU A 117 -12.12 -1.02 -11.55
CA LEU A 117 -13.04 0.13 -11.58
C LEU A 117 -12.45 1.32 -12.33
N ASN A 118 -11.13 1.53 -12.23
CA ASN A 118 -10.47 2.57 -12.99
C ASN A 118 -10.41 2.29 -14.51
N SER A 119 -10.45 1.04 -14.95
CA SER A 119 -10.48 0.70 -16.38
C SER A 119 -11.86 0.86 -17.02
N LEU A 120 -12.91 0.99 -16.22
CA LEU A 120 -14.28 1.27 -16.68
C LEU A 120 -14.52 2.75 -17.02
N ARG A 121 -13.49 3.60 -16.89
CA ARG A 121 -13.55 5.05 -17.09
C ARG A 121 -13.27 5.47 -18.52
#